data_AF-G8UIX4-F1
#
_entry.id   AF-G8UIX4-F1
#
_cell.length_a   1.000
_cell.length_b   1.000
_cell.length_c   1.000
_cell.angle_alpha   90.00
_cell.angle_beta   90.00
_cell.angle_gamma   90.00
#
_symmetry.space_group_name_H-M   'P 1'
#
loop_
_entity.id
_entity.type
_entity.pdbx_description
1 polymer ?
#
loop_
_entity_poly.entity_id
_entity_poly.type
_entity_poly.pdbx_seq_one_letter_code
_entity_poly.pdbx_strand_id
1 'polypeptide(L)' 'MLIERETAGELSFVKRIRLSLHLYFCKWCRAYYRKVKQLDRILRNKRKEYTKESFHTNEIQLFKENIKKKMHF' A
#
# COMPACT_ATOMS: atom_id res chain seq x y z
N MET A 1 -13.12 -12.55 -5.15
CA MET A 1 -14.35 -11.78 -5.44
C MET A 1 -14.06 -10.57 -6.34
N LEU A 2 -15.05 -10.01 -7.05
CA LEU A 2 -14.85 -8.82 -7.91
C LEU A 2 -14.30 -7.60 -7.16
N ILE A 3 -14.70 -7.42 -5.90
CA ILE A 3 -14.20 -6.32 -5.03
C ILE A 3 -12.69 -6.43 -4.78
N GLU A 4 -12.20 -7.63 -4.50
CA GLU A 4 -10.77 -7.90 -4.23
C GLU A 4 -9.92 -7.69 -5.49
N ARG A 5 -10.44 -8.08 -6.66
CA ARG A 5 -9.80 -7.82 -7.95
C ARG A 5 -9.74 -6.33 -8.29
N GLU A 6 -10.67 -5.51 -7.78
CA GLU A 6 -10.67 -4.06 -8.00
C GLU A 6 -9.55 -3.43 -7.18
N THR A 7 -9.44 -3.85 -5.92
CA THR A 7 -8.38 -3.39 -5.01
C THR A 7 -6.98 -3.82 -5.45
N ALA A 8 -6.86 -4.96 -6.13
CA ALA A 8 -5.61 -5.42 -6.74
C ALA A 8 -5.24 -4.65 -8.03
N GLY A 9 -6.14 -3.83 -8.59
CA GLY A 9 -5.90 -3.07 -9.83
C GLY A 9 -6.02 -3.90 -11.11
N GLU A 10 -6.49 -5.15 -11.03
CA GLU A 10 -6.57 -6.11 -12.14
C GLU A 10 -7.89 -6.03 -12.92
N LEU A 11 -8.69 -5.00 -12.66
CA LEU A 11 -10.07 -4.92 -13.13
C LEU A 11 -10.22 -3.96 -14.32
N SER A 12 -10.59 -4.51 -15.48
CA SER A 12 -10.95 -3.74 -16.67
C SER A 12 -12.06 -2.70 -16.37
N PHE A 13 -11.94 -1.51 -16.97
CA PHE A 13 -12.81 -0.35 -16.76
C PHE A 13 -14.31 -0.67 -16.79
N VAL A 14 -14.74 -1.53 -17.71
CA VAL A 14 -16.16 -1.92 -17.86
C VAL A 14 -16.68 -2.62 -16.60
N LYS A 15 -15.90 -3.56 -16.06
CA LYS A 15 -16.28 -4.32 -14.88
C LYS A 15 -16.26 -3.45 -13.62
N ARG A 16 -15.41 -2.41 -13.59
CA ARG A 16 -15.38 -1.40 -12.53
C ARG A 16 -16.67 -0.58 -12.47
N ILE A 17 -17.17 -0.12 -13.62
CA ILE A 17 -18.45 0.61 -13.70
C ILE A 17 -19.61 -0.28 -13.24
N ARG A 18 -19.65 -1.54 -13.71
CA ARG A 18 -20.67 -2.51 -13.28
C ARG A 18 -20.64 -2.76 -11.77
N LEU A 19 -19.45 -2.85 -11.18
CA LEU A 19 -19.30 -3.02 -9.74
C LEU A 19 -19.79 -1.78 -8.97
N SER A 20 -19.45 -0.57 -9.42
CA SER A 20 -19.93 0.68 -8.82
C SER A 20 -21.46 0.78 -8.83
N LEU A 21 -22.11 0.39 -9.94
CA LEU A 21 -23.57 0.33 -10.01
C LEU A 21 -24.14 -0.69 -9.01
N HIS A 22 -23.54 -1.88 -8.90
CA HIS A 22 -24.00 -2.88 -7.93
C HIS A 22 -23.87 -2.39 -6.47
N LEU A 23 -22.75 -1.75 -6.13
CA LEU A 23 -22.51 -1.19 -4.79
C LEU A 23 -23.45 -0.03 -4.45
N TYR A 24 -24.05 0.61 -5.45
CA TYR A 24 -25.07 1.64 -5.23
C TYR A 24 -26.36 1.02 -4.68
N PHE A 25 -26.82 -0.09 -5.28
CA PHE A 25 -28.07 -0.74 -4.89
C PHE A 25 -27.92 -1.71 -3.71
N CYS A 26 -26.77 -2.37 -3.57
CA CYS A 26 -26.56 -3.37 -2.53
C CYS A 26 -25.84 -2.79 -1.30
N LYS A 27 -26.60 -2.53 -0.23
CA LYS A 27 -26.07 -2.01 1.05
C LYS A 27 -25.04 -2.93 1.71
N TRP A 28 -25.23 -4.24 1.64
CA TRP A 28 -24.31 -5.23 2.21
C TRP A 28 -22.97 -5.25 1.49
N CYS A 29 -23.00 -5.31 0.16
CA CYS A 29 -21.77 -5.24 -0.65
C CYS A 29 -21.07 -3.90 -0.49
N ARG A 30 -21.81 -2.80 -0.32
CA ARG A 30 -21.25 -1.48 0.00
C ARG A 30 -20.52 -1.46 1.34
N ALA A 31 -21.08 -2.09 2.37
CA ALA A 31 -20.45 -2.20 3.68
C ALA A 31 -19.16 -3.03 3.61
N TYR A 32 -19.21 -4.19 2.93
CA TYR A 32 -18.04 -5.04 2.70
C TYR A 32 -16.95 -4.29 1.92
N TYR A 33 -17.32 -3.62 0.83
CA TYR A 33 -16.41 -2.81 0.01
C TYR A 33 -15.68 -1.73 0.83
N ARG A 34 -16.40 -1.03 1.71
CA ARG A 34 -15.79 -0.03 2.60
C ARG A 34 -14.76 -0.66 3.54
N LYS A 35 -15.07 -1.82 4.12
CA LYS A 35 -14.15 -2.53 5.02
C LYS A 35 -12.86 -2.93 4.30
N VAL A 36 -12.98 -3.53 3.11
CA VAL A 36 -11.82 -3.92 2.29
C VAL A 36 -10.99 -2.70 1.90
N LYS A 37 -11.64 -1.59 1.48
CA LYS A 37 -10.95 -0.36 1.10
C LYS A 37 -10.20 0.30 2.26
N GLN A 38 -10.73 0.21 3.48
CA GLN A 38 -10.03 0.69 4.68
C GLN A 38 -8.78 -0.14 4.96
N LEU A 39 -8.89 -1.47 4.91
CA LEU A 39 -7.75 -2.37 5.09
C LEU A 39 -6.65 -2.12 4.05
N ASP A 40 -7.04 -2.01 2.78
CA ASP A 40 -6.12 -1.72 1.68
C ASP A 40 -5.42 -0.35 1.86
N ARG A 41 -6.14 0.67 2.33
CA ARG A 41 -5.54 1.98 2.67
C ARG A 41 -4.54 1.90 3.82
N ILE A 42 -4.86 1.16 4.89
CA ILE A 42 -3.95 0.96 6.03
C ILE A 42 -2.68 0.24 5.56
N LEU A 43 -2.83 -0.83 4.78
CA LEU A 43 -1.71 -1.59 4.24
C LEU A 43 -0.84 -0.74 3.31
N ARG A 44 -1.44 0.06 2.42
CA ARG A 44 -0.69 0.98 1.55
C ARG A 44 0.03 2.06 2.35
N ASN A 45 -0.60 2.59 3.40
CA ASN A 45 0.03 3.59 4.27
C ASN A 45 1.21 2.99 5.04
N LYS A 46 1.05 1.78 5.61
CA LYS A 46 2.15 1.06 6.25
C LYS A 46 3.27 0.75 5.28
N ARG A 47 2.95 0.25 4.07
CA ARG A 47 3.96 0.04 3.02
C ARG A 47 4.71 1.34 2.72
N LYS A 48 4.00 2.47 2.57
CA LYS A 48 4.64 3.78 2.37
C LYS A 48 5.53 4.18 3.54
N GLU A 49 5.09 3.96 4.78
CA GLU A 49 5.87 4.20 6.00
C GLU A 49 7.18 3.39 6.00
N TYR A 50 7.11 2.07 5.75
CA TYR A 50 8.29 1.21 5.57
C TYR A 50 9.16 1.60 4.38
N THR A 51 8.58 2.10 3.28
CA THR A 51 9.36 2.56 2.12
C THR A 51 9.98 3.94 2.37
N LYS A 52 9.40 4.73 3.29
CA LYS A 52 9.90 6.06 3.67
C LYS A 52 11.02 5.97 4.71
N GLU A 53 11.16 4.84 5.40
CA GLU A 53 12.44 4.38 5.98
C GLU A 53 13.44 3.98 4.87
N SER A 54 13.54 4.81 3.83
CA SER A 54 14.73 4.87 3.01
C SER A 54 15.78 5.52 3.89
N PHE A 55 16.69 4.72 4.45
CA PHE A 55 17.92 5.23 5.05
C PHE A 55 18.43 6.37 4.18
N HIS A 56 18.56 7.56 4.77
CA HIS A 56 19.06 8.69 3.99
C HIS A 56 20.46 8.28 3.50
N THR A 57 20.80 8.51 2.24
CA THR A 57 22.11 8.10 1.70
C THR A 57 23.27 8.60 2.56
N ASN A 58 23.08 9.74 3.22
CA ASN A 58 24.00 10.30 4.23
C ASN A 58 24.13 9.45 5.50
N GLU A 59 23.07 8.80 5.99
CA GLU A 59 23.10 7.92 7.16
C GLU A 59 23.91 6.65 6.85
N ILE A 60 23.75 6.07 5.65
CA ILE A 60 24.56 4.93 5.20
C ILE A 60 26.03 5.35 5.04
N GLN A 61 26.28 6.54 4.49
CA GLN A 61 27.64 7.07 4.32
C GLN A 61 28.32 7.32 5.67
N LEU A 62 27.63 7.96 6.62
CA LEU A 62 28.10 8.21 7.99
C LEU A 62 28.35 6.90 8.75
N PHE A 63 27.50 5.89 8.55
CA PHE A 63 27.70 4.56 9.12
C PHE A 63 28.97 3.90 8.57
N LYS A 64 29.16 3.96 7.24
CA LYS A 64 30.36 3.41 6.57
C LYS A 64 31.64 4.10 7.02
N GLU A 65 31.62 5.42 7.17
CA GLU A 65 32.77 6.18 7.70
C GLU A 65 33.05 5.87 9.17
N ASN A 66 32.02 5.71 10.00
CA ASN A 66 32.19 5.35 11.41
C ASN A 66 32.75 3.94 11.60
N ILE A 67 32.30 2.96 10.80
CA ILE A 67 32.88 1.62 10.82
C ILE A 67 34.32 1.68 10.32
N LYS A 68 34.62 2.43 9.25
CA LYS A 68 35.99 2.58 8.76
C LYS A 68 36.90 3.18 9.85
N LYS A 69 36.46 4.23 10.55
CA LYS A 69 37.21 4.81 11.68
C LYS A 69 37.41 3.84 12.84
N LYS A 70 36.44 2.94 13.12
CA LYS A 70 36.56 1.93 14.18
C LYS A 70 37.38 0.69 13.78
N MET A 71 37.51 0.41 12.48
CA MET A 71 38.27 -0.73 11.95
C MET A 71 39.69 -0.39 11.51
N HIS A 72 40.07 0.89 11.54
CA HIS A 72 41.46 1.29 11.40
C HIS A 72 42.17 1.18 12.76
N PHE A 73 43.21 0.33 12.80
CA PHE A 73 44.42 0.53 13.60
C PHE A 73 45.01 1.92 13.33
#